data_AF-A0A3D1MDI1-F1
#
_entry.id   AF-A0A3D1MDI1-F1
#
_cell.length_a   1.000
_cell.length_b   1.000
_cell.length_c   1.000
_cell.angle_alpha   90.00
_cell.angle_beta   90.00
_cell.angle_gamma   90.00
#
_symmetry.space_group_name_H-M   'P 1'
#
loop_
_entity.id
_entity.type
_entity.pdbx_description
1 polymer ?
#
loop_
_entity_poly.entity_id
_entity_poly.type
_entity_poly.pdbx_seq_one_letter_code
_entity_poly.pdbx_strand_id
1 'polypeptide(L)'
;PITGRKYVKTWQADTLWPFLEDHYALLEKDLSEPIIHAHPLFKVLSDIDSLNTWQMRLGDAAYHKYLQDNQPSSLEGIDLVQPHGGFYINKAYRVDGLALLDASVRRWVAKGCYQKEVFDLSELTYDGTSVRYRSIRAKHIVFCQGHTISSNPFFLDIPVSANKGEALIIESKSLPKDIIIGHQVNIVPLGNDRYWVGSTYAWEDETIAPTAAGKEGLLDRLAKSFQGEYLVLDHLAGLRPASKDRRPIIGRSPKSAQVACLAGMGTKGYSLSPYFADMLLDALFNQKDILPEVNLARFV
;
A
#
# COMPACT_ATOMS: atom_id res chain seq x y z
N PRO A 1 1.27 10.91 2.42
CA PRO A 1 0.97 11.19 3.85
C PRO A 1 -0.46 11.71 4.04
N ILE A 2 -0.91 12.66 3.22
CA ILE A 2 -2.30 13.15 3.16
C ILE A 2 -3.06 12.35 2.09
N THR A 3 -4.29 11.90 2.39
CA THR A 3 -5.03 10.97 1.52
C THR A 3 -6.54 11.23 1.49
N GLY A 4 -7.20 10.74 0.44
CA GLY A 4 -8.66 10.69 0.32
C GLY A 4 -9.31 12.04 -0.02
N ARG A 5 -10.64 12.01 -0.23
CA ARG A 5 -11.44 13.19 -0.63
C ARG A 5 -11.47 14.30 0.42
N LYS A 6 -11.24 13.97 1.69
CA LYS A 6 -11.24 14.92 2.81
C LYS A 6 -9.84 15.34 3.26
N TYR A 7 -8.82 15.00 2.46
CA TYR A 7 -7.41 15.31 2.69
C TYR A 7 -6.99 15.02 4.12
N VAL A 8 -7.28 13.81 4.58
CA VAL A 8 -7.02 13.42 5.96
C VAL A 8 -5.57 12.97 6.06
N LYS A 9 -4.87 13.48 7.08
CA LYS A 9 -3.54 13.00 7.45
C LYS A 9 -3.62 11.52 7.84
N THR A 10 -2.75 10.71 7.25
CA THR A 10 -2.70 9.27 7.56
C THR A 10 -2.44 9.07 9.06
N TRP A 11 -3.14 8.12 9.66
CA TRP A 11 -2.90 7.72 11.05
C TRP A 11 -1.44 7.34 11.24
N GLN A 12 -0.82 7.87 12.29
CA GLN A 12 0.62 7.77 12.58
C GLN A 12 1.57 8.27 11.47
N ALA A 13 1.14 9.15 10.57
CA ALA A 13 2.01 9.64 9.49
C ALA A 13 3.37 10.16 9.98
N ASP A 14 3.39 10.88 11.11
CA ASP A 14 4.63 11.48 11.64
C ASP A 14 5.63 10.46 12.18
N THR A 15 5.15 9.28 12.57
CA THR A 15 5.97 8.14 13.00
C THR A 15 6.36 7.28 11.80
N LEU A 16 5.39 6.99 10.92
CA LEU A 16 5.56 6.06 9.81
C LEU A 16 6.47 6.61 8.72
N TRP A 17 6.36 7.89 8.35
CA TRP A 17 7.12 8.44 7.22
C TRP A 17 8.63 8.48 7.43
N PRO A 18 9.15 8.99 8.57
CA PRO A 18 10.59 8.93 8.83
C PRO A 18 11.12 7.50 8.86
N PHE A 19 10.42 6.59 9.54
CA PHE A 19 10.79 5.18 9.57
C PHE A 19 10.83 4.56 8.17
N LEU A 20 9.86 4.90 7.33
CA LEU A 20 9.77 4.40 5.97
C LEU A 20 10.92 4.89 5.09
N GLU A 21 11.24 6.18 5.17
CA GLU A 21 12.35 6.79 4.43
C GLU A 21 13.68 6.09 4.78
N ASP A 22 13.96 5.91 6.08
CA ASP A 22 15.17 5.22 6.55
C ASP A 22 15.17 3.74 6.15
N HIS A 23 14.03 3.06 6.29
CA HIS A 23 13.91 1.63 5.99
C HIS A 23 14.13 1.33 4.50
N TYR A 24 13.47 2.06 3.59
CA TYR A 24 13.67 1.79 2.16
C TYR A 24 15.06 2.18 1.69
N ALA A 25 15.68 3.25 2.23
CA ALA A 25 17.06 3.58 1.90
C ALA A 25 18.03 2.45 2.29
N LEU A 26 17.84 1.84 3.46
CA LEU A 26 18.59 0.66 3.87
C LEU A 26 18.28 -0.56 2.99
N LEU A 27 17.01 -0.75 2.64
CA LEU A 27 16.57 -1.89 1.83
C LEU A 27 17.11 -1.85 0.40
N GLU A 28 17.11 -0.69 -0.26
CA GLU A 28 17.73 -0.50 -1.57
C GLU A 28 19.22 -0.81 -1.55
N LYS A 29 19.93 -0.40 -0.49
CA LYS A 29 21.35 -0.74 -0.30
C LYS A 29 21.55 -2.26 -0.13
N ASP A 30 20.71 -2.88 0.70
CA ASP A 30 20.77 -4.32 0.99
C ASP A 30 20.42 -5.21 -0.21
N LEU A 31 19.57 -4.70 -1.11
CA LEU A 31 19.13 -5.38 -2.32
C LEU A 31 19.92 -4.98 -3.56
N SER A 32 20.69 -3.88 -3.48
CA SER A 32 21.38 -3.25 -4.61
C SER A 32 20.45 -2.98 -5.79
N GLU A 33 19.25 -2.48 -5.49
CA GLU A 33 18.15 -2.26 -6.44
C GLU A 33 17.39 -0.97 -6.08
N PRO A 34 17.13 -0.05 -7.02
CA PRO A 34 16.23 1.07 -6.78
C PRO A 34 14.78 0.57 -6.69
N ILE A 35 14.12 0.88 -5.59
CA ILE A 35 12.79 0.38 -5.22
C ILE A 35 11.85 1.53 -4.86
N ILE A 36 12.35 2.61 -4.24
CA ILE A 36 11.53 3.73 -3.83
C ILE A 36 11.89 4.98 -4.64
N HIS A 37 10.85 5.64 -5.18
CA HIS A 37 11.02 6.83 -5.99
C HIS A 37 10.22 7.97 -5.39
N ALA A 38 10.91 9.04 -5.02
CA ALA A 38 10.27 10.26 -4.56
C ALA A 38 9.60 10.96 -5.75
N HIS A 39 8.29 11.15 -5.67
CA HIS A 39 7.52 11.90 -6.65
C HIS A 39 6.58 12.84 -5.88
N PRO A 40 6.69 14.17 -6.04
CA PRO A 40 5.68 15.06 -5.49
C PRO A 40 4.31 14.67 -6.03
N LEU A 41 3.28 14.78 -5.18
CA LEU A 41 1.91 14.49 -5.58
C LEU A 41 1.15 15.80 -5.78
N PHE A 42 0.80 16.11 -7.02
CA PHE A 42 -0.10 17.21 -7.36
C PHE A 42 -1.56 16.75 -7.22
N LYS A 43 -2.25 17.24 -6.20
CA LYS A 43 -3.65 16.92 -5.92
C LYS A 43 -4.54 18.00 -6.56
N VAL A 44 -5.33 17.60 -7.55
CA VAL A 44 -6.26 18.51 -8.24
C VAL A 44 -7.45 18.84 -7.33
N LEU A 45 -7.84 20.12 -7.34
CA LEU A 45 -9.04 20.65 -6.71
C LEU A 45 -10.17 20.64 -7.75
N SER A 46 -10.97 19.58 -7.76
CA SER A 46 -12.00 19.33 -8.79
C SER A 46 -13.21 20.25 -8.68
N ASP A 47 -13.49 20.75 -7.48
CA ASP A 47 -14.70 21.50 -7.14
C ASP A 47 -14.47 22.43 -5.94
N ILE A 48 -15.45 23.29 -5.65
CA ILE A 48 -15.42 24.25 -4.55
C ILE A 48 -15.29 23.56 -3.19
N ASP A 49 -15.91 22.40 -3.00
CA ASP A 49 -15.83 21.65 -1.72
C ASP A 49 -14.40 21.17 -1.47
N SER A 50 -13.72 20.71 -2.52
CA SER A 50 -12.33 20.29 -2.48
C SER A 50 -11.43 21.49 -2.15
N LEU A 51 -11.66 22.66 -2.75
CA LEU A 51 -10.91 23.89 -2.45
C LEU A 51 -11.09 24.30 -0.98
N ASN A 52 -12.33 24.37 -0.50
CA ASN A 52 -12.65 24.71 0.89
C ASN A 52 -12.03 23.72 1.88
N THR A 53 -12.08 22.43 1.56
CA THR A 53 -11.48 21.38 2.40
C THR A 53 -9.97 21.58 2.51
N TRP A 54 -9.29 21.87 1.39
CA TRP A 54 -7.85 22.10 1.40
C TRP A 54 -7.46 23.37 2.17
N GLN A 55 -8.18 24.49 1.99
CA GLN A 55 -7.98 25.71 2.77
C GLN A 55 -8.12 25.48 4.28
N MET A 56 -9.12 24.68 4.69
CA MET A 56 -9.26 24.29 6.09
C MET A 56 -8.04 23.51 6.61
N ARG A 57 -7.46 22.61 5.80
CA ARG A 57 -6.25 21.86 6.18
C ARG A 57 -5.00 22.74 6.24
N LEU A 58 -4.89 23.76 5.38
CA LEU A 58 -3.78 24.71 5.45
C LEU A 58 -3.73 25.47 6.78
N GLY A 59 -4.89 25.77 7.37
CA GLY A 59 -4.98 26.42 8.68
C GLY A 59 -4.59 25.52 9.87
N ASP A 60 -4.43 24.22 9.67
CA ASP A 60 -4.11 23.25 10.72
C ASP A 60 -2.62 22.90 10.71
N ALA A 61 -1.92 23.25 11.80
CA ALA A 61 -0.48 23.02 11.96
C ALA A 61 -0.08 21.54 11.78
N ALA A 62 -0.99 20.58 12.02
CA ALA A 62 -0.72 19.17 11.82
C ALA A 62 -0.42 18.80 10.35
N TYR A 63 -0.78 19.66 9.39
CA TYR A 63 -0.63 19.45 7.95
C TYR A 63 0.55 20.18 7.32
N HIS A 64 1.13 21.20 7.98
CA HIS A 64 2.19 22.05 7.42
C HIS A 64 3.43 21.28 6.96
N LYS A 65 3.73 20.14 7.60
CA LYS A 65 4.85 19.26 7.20
C LYS A 65 4.64 18.60 5.83
N TYR A 66 3.41 18.47 5.37
CA TYR A 66 3.05 17.65 4.21
C TYR A 66 2.40 18.44 3.07
N LEU A 67 1.87 19.63 3.33
CA LEU A 67 1.36 20.54 2.31
C LEU A 67 2.46 21.54 1.94
N GLN A 68 2.79 21.62 0.65
CA GLN A 68 3.81 22.54 0.16
C GLN A 68 3.25 23.92 -0.18
N ASP A 69 2.08 23.96 -0.80
CA ASP A 69 1.53 25.19 -1.37
C ASP A 69 0.67 25.94 -0.35
N ASN A 70 0.75 27.27 -0.39
CA ASN A 70 -0.09 28.18 0.38
C ASN A 70 -1.24 28.79 -0.44
N GLN A 71 -1.20 28.63 -1.77
CA GLN A 71 -2.24 29.02 -2.74
C GLN A 71 -2.36 27.94 -3.82
N PRO A 72 -3.54 27.76 -4.46
CA PRO A 72 -3.69 26.77 -5.52
C PRO A 72 -2.68 27.03 -6.65
N SER A 73 -2.00 25.97 -7.08
CA SER A 73 -1.09 25.96 -8.21
C SER A 73 -1.72 25.25 -9.42
N SER A 74 -1.09 25.28 -10.58
CA SER A 74 -1.56 24.59 -11.79
C SER A 74 -0.39 23.94 -12.51
N LEU A 75 -0.64 22.81 -13.16
CA LEU A 75 0.34 22.20 -14.06
C LEU A 75 0.18 22.83 -15.44
N GLU A 76 1.11 23.69 -15.83
CA GLU A 76 1.13 24.34 -17.14
C GLU A 76 1.59 23.38 -18.24
N GLY A 77 1.02 23.53 -19.45
CA GLY A 77 1.39 22.71 -20.62
C GLY A 77 0.96 21.25 -20.56
N ILE A 78 0.15 20.87 -19.57
CA ILE A 78 -0.47 19.55 -19.45
C ILE A 78 -1.97 19.69 -19.69
N ASP A 79 -2.56 18.80 -20.49
CA ASP A 79 -4.00 18.74 -20.76
C ASP A 79 -4.79 18.18 -19.56
N LEU A 80 -4.53 18.69 -18.37
CA LEU A 80 -5.14 18.30 -17.13
C LEU A 80 -6.39 19.15 -16.85
N VAL A 81 -7.48 18.50 -16.46
CA VAL A 81 -8.71 19.18 -16.03
C VAL A 81 -8.52 19.69 -14.59
N GLN A 82 -8.23 20.98 -14.45
CA GLN A 82 -7.88 21.61 -13.16
C GLN A 82 -8.66 22.93 -12.90
N PRO A 83 -10.01 22.88 -12.80
CA PRO A 83 -10.86 24.08 -12.77
C PRO A 83 -10.57 25.04 -11.60
N HIS A 84 -10.05 24.52 -10.49
CA HIS A 84 -9.63 25.32 -9.34
C HIS A 84 -8.14 25.12 -9.02
N GLY A 85 -7.34 24.68 -10.00
CA GLY A 85 -5.95 24.32 -9.81
C GLY A 85 -5.78 23.05 -8.97
N GLY A 86 -4.70 23.01 -8.20
CA GLY A 86 -4.33 21.92 -7.32
C GLY A 86 -3.32 22.36 -6.26
N PHE A 87 -2.76 21.38 -5.56
CA PHE A 87 -1.72 21.62 -4.56
C PHE A 87 -0.77 20.44 -4.45
N TYR A 88 0.48 20.71 -4.08
CA TYR A 88 1.48 19.68 -3.84
C TYR A 88 1.43 19.10 -2.43
N ILE A 89 1.43 17.77 -2.37
CA ILE A 89 1.70 16.97 -1.18
C ILE A 89 3.13 16.48 -1.26
N ASN A 90 3.93 16.89 -0.27
CA ASN A 90 5.31 16.45 -0.10
C ASN A 90 5.39 15.04 0.51
N LYS A 91 6.59 14.46 0.43
CA LYS A 91 6.88 13.11 0.93
C LYS A 91 5.92 12.07 0.33
N ALA A 92 5.65 12.20 -0.96
CA ALA A 92 4.95 11.19 -1.73
C ALA A 92 5.98 10.32 -2.46
N TYR A 93 5.71 9.02 -2.47
CA TYR A 93 6.64 8.01 -2.96
C TYR A 93 5.89 6.98 -3.78
N ARG A 94 6.53 6.49 -4.84
CA ARG A 94 6.16 5.26 -5.53
C ARG A 94 7.13 4.17 -5.12
N VAL A 95 6.61 3.02 -4.72
CA VAL A 95 7.41 1.81 -4.53
C VAL A 95 7.23 0.91 -5.76
N ASP A 96 8.33 0.51 -6.38
CA ASP A 96 8.35 -0.53 -7.41
C ASP A 96 8.22 -1.90 -6.75
N GLY A 97 6.98 -2.40 -6.68
CA GLY A 97 6.66 -3.65 -6.04
C GLY A 97 7.28 -4.89 -6.70
N LEU A 98 7.44 -4.86 -8.04
CA LEU A 98 8.02 -5.98 -8.78
C LEU A 98 9.52 -6.04 -8.54
N ALA A 99 10.21 -4.91 -8.65
CA ALA A 99 11.64 -4.82 -8.35
C ALA A 99 11.94 -5.24 -6.91
N LEU A 100 11.13 -4.76 -5.95
CA LEU A 100 11.25 -5.15 -4.54
C LEU A 100 11.11 -6.66 -4.34
N LEU A 101 10.07 -7.28 -4.92
CA LEU A 101 9.79 -8.70 -4.76
C LEU A 101 10.90 -9.54 -5.38
N ASP A 102 11.26 -9.25 -6.63
CA ASP A 102 12.28 -10.00 -7.36
C ASP A 102 13.65 -9.91 -6.67
N ALA A 103 14.07 -8.72 -6.26
CA ALA A 103 15.33 -8.53 -5.54
C ALA A 103 15.32 -9.23 -4.17
N SER A 104 14.21 -9.18 -3.44
CA SER A 104 14.05 -9.87 -2.15
C SER A 104 14.15 -11.38 -2.31
N VAL A 105 13.44 -11.96 -3.29
CA VAL A 105 13.48 -13.41 -3.57
C VAL A 105 14.88 -13.84 -3.99
N ARG A 106 15.55 -13.10 -4.89
CA ARG A 106 16.95 -13.39 -5.28
C ARG A 106 17.85 -13.45 -4.05
N ARG A 107 17.74 -12.49 -3.14
CA ARG A 107 18.52 -12.46 -1.89
C ARG A 107 18.22 -13.66 -0.99
N TRP A 108 16.96 -14.03 -0.79
CA TRP A 108 16.60 -15.15 0.08
C TRP A 108 16.99 -16.51 -0.50
N VAL A 109 16.90 -16.68 -1.83
CA VAL A 109 17.43 -17.86 -2.53
C VAL A 109 18.93 -17.97 -2.31
N ALA A 110 19.69 -16.89 -2.51
CA ALA A 110 21.14 -16.87 -2.31
C ALA A 110 21.55 -17.20 -0.86
N LYS A 111 20.70 -16.86 0.12
CA LYS A 111 20.90 -17.20 1.54
C LYS A 111 20.41 -18.60 1.93
N GLY A 112 19.75 -19.34 1.04
CA GLY A 112 19.13 -20.63 1.36
C GLY A 112 17.93 -20.53 2.29
N CYS A 113 17.25 -19.38 2.34
CA CYS A 113 16.12 -19.10 3.23
C CYS A 113 14.79 -18.91 2.48
N TYR A 114 14.70 -19.40 1.23
CA TYR A 114 13.49 -19.31 0.40
C TYR A 114 13.06 -20.69 -0.10
N GLN A 115 11.76 -20.96 -0.02
CA GLN A 115 11.13 -22.13 -0.61
C GLN A 115 9.88 -21.68 -1.37
N LYS A 116 9.80 -22.07 -2.65
CA LYS A 116 8.63 -21.81 -3.50
C LYS A 116 7.75 -23.05 -3.54
N GLU A 117 6.78 -23.10 -2.64
CA GLU A 117 5.82 -24.19 -2.55
C GLU A 117 4.48 -23.73 -1.99
N VAL A 118 3.47 -24.58 -2.12
CA VAL A 118 2.21 -24.43 -1.39
C VAL A 118 2.44 -24.94 0.03
N PHE A 119 2.20 -24.09 1.02
CA PHE A 119 2.35 -24.43 2.43
C PHE A 119 1.22 -25.37 2.88
N ASP A 120 1.54 -26.58 3.32
CA ASP A 120 0.56 -27.55 3.82
C ASP A 120 0.42 -27.44 5.35
N LEU A 121 -0.70 -26.89 5.81
CA LEU A 121 -0.94 -26.71 7.23
C LEU A 121 -1.00 -28.01 8.02
N SER A 122 -1.36 -29.14 7.39
CA SER A 122 -1.43 -30.45 8.05
C SER A 122 -0.06 -30.98 8.47
N GLU A 123 1.01 -30.48 7.86
CA GLU A 123 2.39 -30.82 8.18
C GLU A 123 3.02 -29.91 9.26
N LEU A 124 2.29 -28.89 9.71
CA LEU A 124 2.72 -27.99 10.78
C LEU A 124 2.38 -28.59 12.15
N THR A 125 3.40 -28.73 12.98
CA THR A 125 3.25 -29.14 14.39
C THR A 125 3.90 -28.11 15.31
N TYR A 126 3.44 -28.03 16.57
CA TYR A 126 4.00 -27.12 17.57
C TYR A 126 3.85 -27.71 18.98
N ASP A 127 4.82 -27.42 19.85
CA ASP A 127 4.96 -28.04 21.18
C ASP A 127 4.95 -27.01 22.33
N GLY A 128 4.44 -25.81 22.09
CA GLY A 128 4.42 -24.72 23.07
C GLY A 128 5.76 -24.01 23.27
N THR A 129 6.83 -24.44 22.61
CA THR A 129 8.13 -23.72 22.60
C THR A 129 8.68 -23.50 21.19
N SER A 130 8.32 -24.37 20.26
CA SER A 130 8.76 -24.31 18.87
C SER A 130 7.65 -24.73 17.91
N VAL A 131 7.84 -24.36 16.65
CA VAL A 131 7.08 -24.85 15.51
C VAL A 131 7.99 -25.72 14.65
N ARG A 132 7.41 -26.76 14.08
CA ARG A 132 8.08 -27.64 13.13
C ARG A 132 7.20 -27.79 11.89
N TYR A 133 7.79 -27.53 10.74
CA TYR A 133 7.21 -27.77 9.43
C TYR A 133 8.22 -28.59 8.63
N ARG A 134 7.89 -29.87 8.39
CA ARG A 134 8.81 -30.84 7.78
C ARG A 134 10.17 -30.90 8.51
N SER A 135 11.25 -30.53 7.83
CA SER A 135 12.61 -30.47 8.35
C SER A 135 12.95 -29.15 9.04
N ILE A 136 12.11 -28.12 8.90
CA ILE A 136 12.34 -26.80 9.46
C ILE A 136 11.84 -26.78 10.91
N ARG A 137 12.70 -26.34 11.82
CA ARG A 137 12.33 -26.02 13.20
C ARG A 137 12.60 -24.54 13.45
N ALA A 138 11.62 -23.85 14.04
CA ALA A 138 11.72 -22.44 14.39
C ALA A 138 11.04 -22.16 15.74
N LYS A 139 11.34 -21.01 16.35
CA LYS A 139 10.64 -20.55 17.56
C LYS A 139 9.23 -20.05 17.24
N HIS A 140 9.08 -19.41 16.09
CA HIS A 140 7.83 -18.80 15.65
C HIS A 140 7.58 -19.06 14.16
N ILE A 141 6.31 -19.03 13.77
CA ILE A 141 5.85 -18.92 12.38
C ILE A 141 4.98 -17.68 12.24
N VAL A 142 5.19 -16.90 11.18
CA VAL A 142 4.40 -15.70 10.87
C VAL A 142 3.67 -15.90 9.55
N PHE A 143 2.35 -15.81 9.58
CA PHE A 143 1.50 -15.89 8.39
C PHE A 143 1.29 -14.49 7.78
N CYS A 144 1.76 -14.32 6.54
CA CYS A 144 1.64 -13.09 5.74
C CYS A 144 0.79 -13.33 4.48
N GLN A 145 -0.39 -13.94 4.63
CA GLN A 145 -1.16 -14.54 3.54
C GLN A 145 -2.05 -13.57 2.75
N GLY A 146 -1.88 -12.25 2.92
CA GLY A 146 -2.76 -11.28 2.27
C GLY A 146 -4.21 -11.49 2.69
N HIS A 147 -5.14 -11.54 1.72
CA HIS A 147 -6.57 -11.59 2.00
C HIS A 147 -7.03 -13.00 2.42
N THR A 148 -6.29 -14.06 2.06
CA THR A 148 -6.66 -15.45 2.38
C THR A 148 -6.39 -15.82 3.84
N ILE A 149 -5.84 -14.90 4.64
CA ILE A 149 -5.62 -15.08 6.08
C ILE A 149 -6.93 -15.38 6.84
N SER A 150 -8.07 -14.92 6.33
CA SER A 150 -9.40 -15.19 6.90
C SER A 150 -9.79 -16.67 6.86
N SER A 151 -9.19 -17.45 5.95
CA SER A 151 -9.38 -18.90 5.88
C SER A 151 -8.38 -19.69 6.72
N ASN A 152 -7.42 -19.01 7.38
CA ASN A 152 -6.42 -19.70 8.19
C ASN A 152 -7.02 -20.07 9.56
N PRO A 153 -7.00 -21.36 9.96
CA PRO A 153 -7.65 -21.82 11.18
C PRO A 153 -6.98 -21.32 12.47
N PHE A 154 -5.80 -20.71 12.40
CA PHE A 154 -5.22 -20.00 13.54
C PHE A 154 -5.88 -18.63 13.83
N PHE A 155 -6.70 -18.13 12.89
CA PHE A 155 -7.24 -16.77 12.90
C PHE A 155 -8.71 -16.73 12.42
N LEU A 156 -9.56 -17.67 12.87
CA LEU A 156 -10.91 -17.93 12.33
C LEU A 156 -11.84 -16.69 12.23
N ASP A 157 -11.66 -15.69 13.09
CA ASP A 157 -12.49 -14.48 13.12
C ASP A 157 -11.72 -13.20 12.74
N ILE A 158 -10.56 -13.33 12.09
CA ILE A 158 -9.79 -12.16 11.67
C ILE A 158 -10.58 -11.37 10.61
N PRO A 159 -10.93 -10.09 10.87
CA PRO A 159 -11.83 -9.33 10.00
C PRO A 159 -11.07 -8.72 8.82
N VAL A 160 -10.47 -9.58 8.00
CA VAL A 160 -9.80 -9.25 6.74
C VAL A 160 -10.62 -9.79 5.59
N SER A 161 -10.95 -8.92 4.65
CA SER A 161 -11.62 -9.30 3.41
C SER A 161 -10.82 -8.87 2.18
N ALA A 162 -11.11 -9.53 1.06
CA ALA A 162 -10.62 -9.10 -0.23
C ALA A 162 -11.33 -7.82 -0.66
N ASN A 163 -10.57 -6.85 -1.17
CA ASN A 163 -11.10 -5.70 -1.87
C ASN A 163 -10.37 -5.58 -3.20
N LYS A 164 -11.07 -5.92 -4.27
CA LYS A 164 -10.53 -5.86 -5.63
C LYS A 164 -10.29 -4.43 -6.06
N GLY A 165 -9.14 -4.22 -6.65
CA GLY A 165 -8.84 -3.01 -7.38
C GLY A 165 -8.19 -3.32 -8.71
N GLU A 166 -8.58 -2.52 -9.69
CA GLU A 166 -8.08 -2.59 -11.05
C GLU A 166 -7.40 -1.27 -11.41
N ALA A 167 -6.44 -1.34 -12.34
CA ALA A 167 -5.67 -0.21 -12.80
C ALA A 167 -5.19 -0.43 -14.24
N LEU A 168 -5.08 0.66 -15.00
CA LEU A 168 -4.52 0.63 -16.35
C LEU A 168 -3.03 0.96 -16.32
N ILE A 169 -2.28 0.38 -17.24
CA ILE A 169 -1.00 0.94 -17.66
C ILE A 169 -1.25 1.68 -18.97
N ILE A 170 -0.91 2.97 -19.00
CA ILE A 170 -1.01 3.79 -20.21
C ILE A 170 0.37 4.31 -20.60
N GLU A 171 0.51 4.69 -21.87
CA GLU A 171 1.63 5.47 -22.39
C GLU A 171 1.15 6.86 -22.79
N SER A 172 1.88 7.92 -22.43
CA SER A 172 1.59 9.29 -22.88
C SER A 172 2.83 10.17 -22.81
N LYS A 173 3.11 10.91 -23.89
CA LYS A 173 4.22 11.88 -23.94
C LYS A 173 3.88 13.25 -23.34
N SER A 174 2.59 13.51 -23.16
CA SER A 174 2.05 14.79 -22.65
C SER A 174 1.87 14.82 -21.13
N LEU A 175 2.10 13.70 -20.43
CA LEU A 175 2.06 13.65 -18.96
C LEU A 175 3.44 13.95 -18.34
N PRO A 176 3.49 14.51 -17.12
CA PRO A 176 4.75 14.80 -16.43
C PRO A 176 5.42 13.51 -15.94
N LYS A 177 6.74 13.41 -16.13
CA LYS A 177 7.52 12.17 -15.88
C LYS A 177 7.84 11.92 -14.41
N ASP A 178 7.74 12.95 -13.57
CA ASP A 178 8.24 12.97 -12.20
C ASP A 178 7.19 13.40 -11.17
N ILE A 179 5.96 13.67 -11.58
CA ILE A 179 4.86 14.11 -10.69
C ILE A 179 3.76 13.05 -10.66
N ILE A 180 3.32 12.66 -9.46
CA ILE A 180 2.08 11.90 -9.30
C ILE A 180 0.91 12.87 -9.38
N ILE A 181 -0.08 12.59 -10.23
CA ILE A 181 -1.29 13.39 -10.31
C ILE A 181 -2.42 12.67 -9.59
N GLY A 182 -2.99 13.30 -8.57
CA GLY A 182 -4.15 12.79 -7.85
C GLY A 182 -5.42 13.54 -8.22
N HIS A 183 -6.30 12.95 -9.02
CA HIS A 183 -7.61 13.53 -9.37
C HIS A 183 -8.75 12.53 -9.14
N GLN A 184 -9.60 12.26 -10.15
CA GLN A 184 -10.62 11.21 -10.12
C GLN A 184 -9.99 9.81 -10.19
N VAL A 185 -8.81 9.73 -10.81
CA VAL A 185 -7.85 8.63 -10.74
C VAL A 185 -6.51 9.17 -10.28
N ASN A 186 -5.65 8.31 -9.75
CA ASN A 186 -4.24 8.64 -9.60
C ASN A 186 -3.51 8.23 -10.88
N ILE A 187 -2.66 9.11 -11.39
CA ILE A 187 -1.76 8.88 -12.51
C ILE A 187 -0.35 8.90 -11.93
N VAL A 188 0.30 7.74 -11.91
CA VAL A 188 1.59 7.54 -11.25
C VAL A 188 2.64 7.24 -12.31
N PRO A 189 3.70 8.05 -12.45
CA PRO A 189 4.77 7.77 -13.39
C PRO A 189 5.43 6.43 -13.11
N LEU A 190 5.59 5.61 -14.14
CA LEU A 190 6.35 4.35 -14.10
C LEU A 190 7.74 4.49 -14.73
N GLY A 191 7.96 5.54 -15.52
CA GLY A 191 9.14 5.73 -16.36
C GLY A 191 8.91 5.28 -17.80
N ASN A 192 9.76 5.72 -18.72
CA ASN A 192 9.62 5.48 -20.17
C ASN A 192 8.24 5.90 -20.70
N ASP A 193 7.74 7.07 -20.27
CA ASP A 193 6.43 7.61 -20.66
C ASP A 193 5.23 6.71 -20.33
N ARG A 194 5.42 5.73 -19.43
CA ARG A 194 4.35 4.85 -18.92
C ARG A 194 3.83 5.33 -17.58
N TYR A 195 2.54 5.12 -17.35
CA TYR A 195 1.84 5.54 -16.16
C TYR A 195 0.89 4.46 -15.65
N TRP A 196 0.88 4.26 -14.35
CA TRP A 196 -0.15 3.48 -13.66
C TRP A 196 -1.33 4.39 -13.37
N VAL A 197 -2.53 4.00 -13.80
CA VAL A 197 -3.77 4.77 -13.65
C VAL A 197 -4.77 3.98 -12.84
N GLY A 198 -5.08 4.43 -11.63
CA GLY A 198 -5.97 3.67 -10.77
C GLY A 198 -6.46 4.36 -9.49
N SER A 199 -7.28 3.67 -8.71
CA SER A 199 -7.82 2.32 -8.97
C SER A 199 -9.33 2.25 -8.78
N THR A 200 -9.94 1.15 -9.21
CA THR A 200 -11.30 0.77 -8.79
C THR A 200 -11.32 0.22 -7.35
N TYR A 201 -12.53 0.04 -6.82
CA TYR A 201 -12.84 -0.64 -5.57
C TYR A 201 -14.06 -1.52 -5.78
N ALA A 202 -13.94 -2.83 -5.56
CA ALA A 202 -15.04 -3.78 -5.61
C ALA A 202 -14.90 -4.78 -4.45
N TRP A 203 -15.92 -4.86 -3.60
CA TRP A 203 -15.93 -5.74 -2.42
C TRP A 203 -16.58 -7.09 -2.68
N GLU A 204 -17.46 -7.19 -3.67
CA GLU A 204 -18.20 -8.41 -4.00
C GLU A 204 -17.47 -9.27 -5.04
N ASP A 205 -16.47 -8.72 -5.73
CA ASP A 205 -15.69 -9.40 -6.75
C ASP A 205 -14.33 -9.83 -6.17
N GLU A 206 -14.16 -11.14 -5.94
CA GLU A 206 -12.93 -11.74 -5.44
C GLU A 206 -12.05 -12.34 -6.56
N THR A 207 -12.32 -12.02 -7.82
CA THR A 207 -11.52 -12.52 -8.94
C THR A 207 -10.26 -11.67 -9.15
N ILE A 208 -9.15 -12.32 -9.50
CA ILE A 208 -7.88 -11.66 -9.80
C ILE A 208 -7.78 -11.16 -11.25
N ALA A 209 -8.76 -11.49 -12.10
CA ALA A 209 -8.79 -11.07 -13.50
C ALA A 209 -9.41 -9.67 -13.63
N PRO A 210 -8.86 -8.78 -14.46
CA PRO A 210 -9.49 -7.51 -14.77
C PRO A 210 -10.85 -7.69 -15.48
N THR A 211 -11.73 -6.71 -15.37
CA THR A 211 -13.11 -6.73 -15.87
C THR A 211 -13.35 -5.65 -16.93
N ALA A 212 -14.31 -5.87 -17.84
CA ALA A 212 -14.69 -4.86 -18.82
C ALA A 212 -15.23 -3.58 -18.13
N ALA A 213 -16.11 -3.75 -17.14
CA ALA A 213 -16.67 -2.65 -16.37
C ALA A 213 -15.60 -1.86 -15.59
N GLY A 214 -14.60 -2.55 -15.02
CA GLY A 214 -13.45 -1.92 -14.35
C GLY A 214 -12.64 -1.03 -15.29
N LYS A 215 -12.36 -1.53 -16.51
CA LYS A 215 -11.68 -0.77 -17.57
C LYS A 215 -12.48 0.46 -17.99
N GLU A 216 -13.75 0.30 -18.32
CA GLU A 216 -14.63 1.41 -18.72
C GLU A 216 -14.72 2.49 -17.64
N GLY A 217 -14.91 2.08 -16.37
CA GLY A 217 -14.95 3.01 -15.25
C GLY A 217 -13.64 3.74 -15.00
N LEU A 218 -12.48 3.11 -15.26
CA LEU A 218 -11.18 3.77 -15.20
C LEU A 218 -11.00 4.78 -16.35
N LEU A 219 -11.42 4.42 -17.56
CA LEU A 219 -11.34 5.30 -18.73
C LEU A 219 -12.25 6.53 -18.58
N ASP A 220 -13.47 6.36 -18.09
CA ASP A 220 -14.39 7.49 -17.82
C ASP A 220 -13.80 8.48 -16.80
N ARG A 221 -13.23 7.97 -15.70
CA ARG A 221 -12.58 8.84 -14.70
C ARG A 221 -11.27 9.44 -15.20
N LEU A 222 -10.51 8.73 -16.02
CA LEU A 222 -9.29 9.25 -16.66
C LEU A 222 -9.66 10.37 -17.64
N ALA A 223 -10.68 10.21 -18.48
CA ALA A 223 -11.19 11.24 -19.38
C ALA A 223 -11.70 12.47 -18.62
N LYS A 224 -12.25 12.32 -17.41
CA LYS A 224 -12.58 13.46 -16.53
C LYS A 224 -11.36 14.14 -15.92
N SER A 225 -10.19 13.52 -15.98
CA SER A 225 -8.95 14.02 -15.39
C SER A 225 -8.00 14.61 -16.42
N PHE A 226 -7.87 13.99 -17.58
CA PHE A 226 -6.83 14.27 -18.55
C PHE A 226 -7.41 14.17 -19.97
N GLN A 227 -7.22 15.21 -20.77
CA GLN A 227 -7.74 15.34 -22.15
C GLN A 227 -6.67 15.12 -23.22
N GLY A 228 -5.41 14.91 -22.83
CA GLY A 228 -4.32 14.67 -23.76
C GLY A 228 -4.33 13.24 -24.32
N GLU A 229 -3.46 12.99 -25.29
CA GLU A 229 -3.36 11.68 -25.95
C GLU A 229 -2.69 10.64 -25.05
N TYR A 230 -3.23 9.42 -25.08
CA TYR A 230 -2.63 8.26 -24.42
C TYR A 230 -3.02 6.95 -25.11
N LEU A 231 -2.17 5.93 -24.93
CA LEU A 231 -2.43 4.55 -25.36
C LEU A 231 -2.57 3.66 -24.12
N VAL A 232 -3.62 2.83 -24.06
CA VAL A 232 -3.73 1.80 -23.02
C VAL A 232 -2.86 0.61 -23.41
N LEU A 233 -1.84 0.32 -22.62
CA LEU A 233 -0.90 -0.78 -22.82
C LEU A 233 -1.34 -2.06 -22.10
N ASP A 234 -1.89 -1.93 -20.89
CA ASP A 234 -2.24 -3.09 -20.05
C ASP A 234 -3.38 -2.77 -19.08
N HIS A 235 -3.99 -3.81 -18.53
CA HIS A 235 -5.02 -3.75 -17.51
C HIS A 235 -4.74 -4.77 -16.39
N LEU A 236 -4.54 -4.26 -15.18
CA LEU A 236 -4.14 -5.01 -14.01
C LEU A 236 -5.28 -5.11 -13.00
N ALA A 237 -5.32 -6.20 -12.24
CA ALA A 237 -6.24 -6.38 -11.12
C ALA A 237 -5.52 -7.04 -9.93
N GLY A 238 -5.99 -6.76 -8.71
CA GLY A 238 -5.46 -7.36 -7.50
C GLY A 238 -6.40 -7.25 -6.32
N LEU A 239 -6.26 -8.18 -5.36
CA LEU A 239 -7.09 -8.29 -4.17
C LEU A 239 -6.34 -7.75 -2.96
N ARG A 240 -6.84 -6.65 -2.39
CA ARG A 240 -6.24 -6.01 -1.22
C ARG A 240 -6.73 -6.65 0.07
N PRO A 241 -5.85 -6.94 1.04
CA PRO A 241 -6.24 -7.47 2.35
C PRO A 241 -6.75 -6.34 3.24
N ALA A 242 -8.02 -5.96 3.07
CA ALA A 242 -8.61 -4.85 3.81
C ALA A 242 -9.13 -5.32 5.17
N SER A 243 -8.65 -4.70 6.25
CA SER A 243 -9.25 -4.85 7.56
C SER A 243 -10.51 -3.99 7.69
N LYS A 244 -11.48 -4.46 8.48
CA LYS A 244 -12.75 -3.75 8.73
C LYS A 244 -12.57 -2.33 9.29
N ASP A 245 -11.61 -2.14 10.19
CA ASP A 245 -11.30 -0.86 10.85
C ASP A 245 -10.22 -0.03 10.12
N ARG A 246 -9.70 -0.54 9.00
CA ARG A 246 -8.62 0.07 8.21
C ARG A 246 -7.33 0.25 9.01
N ARG A 247 -7.08 -0.60 10.02
CA ARG A 247 -5.81 -0.73 10.74
C ARG A 247 -5.15 -2.07 10.42
N PRO A 248 -3.82 -2.14 10.36
CA PRO A 248 -3.11 -3.42 10.32
C PRO A 248 -3.55 -4.37 11.44
N ILE A 249 -3.37 -5.67 11.22
CA ILE A 249 -3.65 -6.70 12.21
C ILE A 249 -2.37 -7.52 12.37
N ILE A 250 -1.72 -7.37 13.53
CA ILE A 250 -0.48 -8.06 13.85
C ILE A 250 -0.58 -8.69 15.23
N GLY A 251 0.07 -9.82 15.43
CA GLY A 251 0.18 -10.43 16.76
C GLY A 251 0.03 -11.95 16.73
N ARG A 252 0.08 -12.53 17.94
CA ARG A 252 0.04 -13.98 18.16
C ARG A 252 -1.39 -14.51 18.03
N SER A 253 -1.52 -15.70 17.46
CA SER A 253 -2.77 -16.45 17.45
C SER A 253 -3.23 -16.73 18.89
N PRO A 254 -4.54 -16.62 19.18
CA PRO A 254 -5.09 -17.06 20.46
C PRO A 254 -4.85 -18.54 20.76
N LYS A 255 -4.63 -19.35 19.70
CA LYS A 255 -4.43 -20.81 19.81
C LYS A 255 -2.99 -21.20 20.12
N SER A 256 -2.01 -20.35 19.84
CA SER A 256 -0.59 -20.65 20.03
C SER A 256 0.26 -19.38 20.08
N ALA A 257 1.12 -19.28 21.09
CA ALA A 257 2.09 -18.19 21.22
C ALA A 257 3.23 -18.25 20.18
N GLN A 258 3.41 -19.39 19.51
CA GLN A 258 4.42 -19.58 18.46
C GLN A 258 3.91 -19.16 17.08
N VAL A 259 2.59 -19.01 16.92
CA VAL A 259 1.97 -18.65 15.65
C VAL A 259 1.57 -17.18 15.70
N ALA A 260 1.94 -16.41 14.69
CA ALA A 260 1.58 -15.00 14.57
C ALA A 260 1.14 -14.65 13.13
N CYS A 261 0.56 -13.46 12.97
CA CYS A 261 0.21 -12.92 11.65
C CYS A 261 0.70 -11.48 11.46
N LEU A 262 0.84 -11.10 10.20
CA LEU A 262 1.03 -9.75 9.71
C LEU A 262 0.05 -9.54 8.54
N ALA A 263 -1.09 -8.93 8.81
CA ALA A 263 -2.23 -8.85 7.89
C ALA A 263 -2.94 -7.49 7.91
N GLY A 264 -3.99 -7.35 7.07
CA GLY A 264 -4.91 -6.21 7.15
C GLY A 264 -4.33 -4.86 6.71
N MET A 265 -3.28 -4.85 5.89
CA MET A 265 -2.61 -3.60 5.46
C MET A 265 -3.42 -2.75 4.47
N GLY A 266 -4.49 -3.31 3.89
CA GLY A 266 -5.37 -2.63 2.95
C GLY A 266 -4.63 -2.00 1.77
N THR A 267 -4.97 -0.75 1.45
CA THR A 267 -4.37 0.01 0.34
C THR A 267 -3.06 0.69 0.70
N LYS A 268 -2.52 0.45 1.91
CA LYS A 268 -1.36 1.19 2.46
C LYS A 268 -0.20 0.25 2.81
N GLY A 269 -0.17 -0.95 2.24
CA GLY A 269 0.87 -1.99 2.45
C GLY A 269 2.29 -1.45 2.47
N TYR A 270 2.73 -0.80 1.39
CA TYR A 270 4.09 -0.27 1.31
C TYR A 270 4.46 0.72 2.40
N SER A 271 3.46 1.44 2.95
CA SER A 271 3.67 2.43 4.02
C SER A 271 3.56 1.89 5.45
N LEU A 272 2.84 0.78 5.62
CA LEU A 272 2.54 0.22 6.94
C LEU A 272 3.41 -1.00 7.24
N SER A 273 3.65 -1.86 6.25
CA SER A 273 4.31 -3.15 6.43
C SER A 273 5.68 -3.05 7.09
N PRO A 274 6.61 -2.14 6.72
CA PRO A 274 7.92 -2.08 7.36
C PRO A 274 7.86 -1.85 8.88
N TYR A 275 7.10 -0.84 9.31
CA TYR A 275 7.00 -0.46 10.72
C TYR A 275 6.29 -1.52 11.56
N PHE A 276 5.20 -2.09 11.05
CA PHE A 276 4.45 -3.10 11.79
C PHE A 276 5.09 -4.49 11.74
N ALA A 277 5.94 -4.78 10.75
CA ALA A 277 6.81 -5.96 10.78
C ALA A 277 7.86 -5.82 11.88
N ASP A 278 8.51 -4.66 12.01
CA ASP A 278 9.49 -4.39 13.08
C ASP A 278 8.84 -4.51 14.47
N MET A 279 7.68 -3.87 14.66
CA MET A 279 6.89 -3.99 15.91
C MET A 279 6.52 -5.45 16.23
N LEU A 280 6.12 -6.24 15.23
CA LEU A 280 5.80 -7.64 15.43
C LEU A 280 7.04 -8.45 15.85
N LEU A 281 8.20 -8.22 15.21
CA LEU A 281 9.44 -8.90 15.56
C LEU A 281 9.86 -8.55 16.99
N ASP A 282 9.77 -7.28 17.38
CA ASP A 282 10.02 -6.82 18.75
C ASP A 282 9.10 -7.51 19.78
N ALA A 283 7.83 -7.71 19.45
CA ALA A 283 6.89 -8.42 20.31
C ALA A 283 7.18 -9.93 20.41
N LEU A 284 7.68 -10.54 19.33
CA LEU A 284 8.03 -11.96 19.31
C LEU A 284 9.33 -12.26 20.05
N PHE A 285 10.37 -11.44 19.86
CA PHE A 285 11.71 -11.72 20.37
C PHE A 285 12.07 -10.94 21.64
N ASN A 286 11.52 -9.74 21.83
CA ASN A 286 11.91 -8.82 22.90
C ASN A 286 10.79 -8.56 23.90
N GLN A 287 9.64 -9.25 23.78
CA GLN A 287 8.47 -9.13 24.65
C GLN A 287 7.94 -7.69 24.77
N LYS A 288 8.13 -6.87 23.73
CA LYS A 288 7.54 -5.53 23.69
C LYS A 288 6.05 -5.60 23.37
N ASP A 289 5.31 -4.62 23.87
CA ASP A 289 3.88 -4.52 23.61
C ASP A 289 3.59 -4.10 22.16
N ILE A 290 2.54 -4.69 21.59
CA ILE A 290 1.95 -4.26 20.33
C ILE A 290 0.89 -3.20 20.63
N LEU A 291 0.87 -2.13 19.86
CA LEU A 291 -0.15 -1.08 19.98
C LEU A 291 -1.57 -1.68 19.92
N PRO A 292 -2.47 -1.33 20.85
CA PRO A 292 -3.81 -1.92 20.91
C PRO A 292 -4.61 -1.79 19.61
N GLU A 293 -4.45 -0.68 18.87
CA GLU A 293 -5.13 -0.44 17.60
C GLU A 293 -4.75 -1.39 16.46
N VAL A 294 -3.59 -2.06 16.54
CA VAL A 294 -3.12 -3.01 15.51
C VAL A 294 -2.93 -4.43 16.04
N ASN A 295 -3.03 -4.62 17.35
CA ASN A 295 -2.94 -5.94 17.96
C ASN A 295 -4.12 -6.81 17.50
N LEU A 296 -3.84 -8.05 17.11
CA LEU A 296 -4.85 -9.07 16.79
C LEU A 296 -5.83 -9.28 17.96
N ALA A 297 -5.35 -9.15 19.20
CA ALA A 297 -6.15 -9.32 20.41
C ALA A 297 -7.35 -8.35 20.52
N ARG A 298 -7.44 -7.31 19.68
CA ARG A 298 -8.60 -6.41 19.65
C ARG A 298 -9.87 -7.04 19.06
N PHE A 299 -9.75 -8.21 18.43
CA PHE A 299 -10.85 -8.95 17.81
C PHE A 299 -11.17 -10.29 18.48
N VAL A 300 -10.41 -10.65 19.52
CA VAL A 300 -10.45 -11.94 20.21
C VAL A 300 -11.03 -11.73 21.60
#